data_AF-A0A0H2S5R4-F1
#
_entry.id   AF-A0A0H2S5R4-F1
#
_cell.length_a   1.000
_cell.length_b   1.000
_cell.length_c   1.000
_cell.angle_alpha   90.00
_cell.angle_beta   90.00
_cell.angle_gamma   90.00
#
_symmetry.space_group_name_H-M   'P 1'
#
loop_
_entity.id
_entity.type
_entity.pdbx_description
1 polymer ?
#
loop_
_entity_poly.entity_id
_entity_poly.type
_entity_poly.pdbx_seq_one_letter_code
_entity_poly.pdbx_strand_id
1 'polypeptide(L)'
;MSTLQGYIDRRVLLVLQDGRTIVGVLSGFDQRSDIILSQCKERIYSMDDPVEEVPLGLYLVKGDQILLIGEMDEAQDNAVDLSTIRADPIAPIRY
;
A
#
# COMPACT_ATOMS: atom_id res chain seq x y z
N MET A 1 16.78 14.54 -6.23
CA MET A 1 16.22 13.49 -5.36
C MET A 1 14.72 13.72 -5.32
N SER A 2 13.90 12.82 -5.89
CA SER A 2 12.46 12.91 -5.68
C SER A 2 12.19 12.48 -4.25
N THR A 3 11.75 13.41 -3.42
CA THR A 3 11.40 13.17 -2.02
C THR A 3 9.98 12.62 -1.93
N LEU A 4 9.67 11.91 -0.85
CA LEU A 4 8.30 11.49 -0.51
C LEU A 4 7.37 12.67 -0.21
N GLN A 5 7.91 13.89 -0.11
CA GLN A 5 7.18 15.12 0.15
C GLN A 5 5.99 15.32 -0.80
N GLY A 6 6.13 14.94 -2.07
CA GLY A 6 5.05 15.08 -3.06
C GLY A 6 3.84 14.19 -2.79
N TYR A 7 4.00 13.16 -1.96
CA TYR A 7 2.97 12.17 -1.65
C TYR A 7 2.27 12.45 -0.31
N ILE A 8 2.73 13.45 0.47
CA ILE A 8 2.08 13.84 1.73
C ILE A 8 0.61 14.18 1.47
N ASP A 9 -0.26 13.68 2.35
CA ASP A 9 -1.72 13.79 2.31
C ASP A 9 -2.36 13.19 1.05
N ARG A 10 -1.62 12.41 0.26
CA ARG A 10 -2.15 11.65 -0.88
C ARG A 10 -2.41 10.19 -0.52
N ARG A 11 -3.40 9.61 -1.19
CA ARG A 11 -3.64 8.17 -1.18
C ARG A 11 -2.50 7.47 -1.94
N VAL A 12 -1.88 6.48 -1.29
CA VAL A 12 -0.77 5.72 -1.84
C VAL A 12 -1.00 4.22 -1.70
N LEU A 13 -0.49 3.49 -2.69
CA LEU A 13 -0.26 2.06 -2.66
C LEU A 13 1.16 1.81 -2.15
N LEU A 14 1.28 0.95 -1.16
CA LEU A 14 2.53 0.48 -0.60
C LEU A 14 2.65 -1.03 -0.87
N VAL A 15 3.80 -1.45 -1.40
CA VAL A 15 4.16 -2.87 -1.45
C VAL A 15 5.36 -3.10 -0.53
N LEU A 16 5.25 -4.10 0.34
CA LEU A 16 6.29 -4.49 1.28
C LEU A 16 7.13 -5.65 0.72
N GLN A 17 8.32 -5.85 1.27
CA GLN A 17 9.23 -6.93 0.88
C GLN A 17 8.66 -8.34 1.09
N ASP A 18 7.72 -8.51 2.02
CA ASP A 18 7.02 -9.77 2.27
C ASP A 18 5.85 -10.03 1.29
N GLY A 19 5.61 -9.12 0.35
CA GLY A 19 4.55 -9.24 -0.67
C GLY A 19 3.23 -8.60 -0.25
N ARG A 20 3.12 -8.02 0.95
CA ARG A 20 1.89 -7.36 1.40
C ARG A 20 1.62 -6.08 0.63
N THR A 21 0.35 -5.85 0.33
CA THR A 21 -0.13 -4.65 -0.37
C THR A 21 -1.01 -3.83 0.57
N ILE A 22 -0.61 -2.59 0.83
CA ILE A 22 -1.30 -1.69 1.76
C ILE A 22 -1.69 -0.42 1.03
N VAL A 23 -2.94 0.02 1.21
CA VAL A 23 -3.42 1.30 0.73
C VAL A 23 -3.69 2.20 1.92
N GLY A 24 -3.17 3.43 1.89
CA GLY A 24 -3.39 4.41 2.96
C GLY A 24 -3.08 5.82 2.50
N VAL A 25 -3.24 6.79 3.40
CA VAL A 25 -2.86 8.19 3.17
C VAL A 25 -1.50 8.43 3.82
N LEU A 26 -0.53 8.93 3.06
CA LEU A 26 0.80 9.22 3.60
C LEU A 26 0.74 10.46 4.51
N SER A 27 0.87 10.26 5.81
CA SER A 27 0.79 11.33 6.82
C SER A 27 2.15 11.86 7.26
N GLY A 28 3.23 11.13 7.00
CA GLY A 28 4.58 11.57 7.33
C GLY A 28 5.64 10.58 6.87
N PHE A 29 6.86 11.08 6.75
CA PHE A 29 8.06 10.27 6.49
C PHE A 29 9.26 10.91 7.17
N ASP A 30 10.35 10.14 7.32
CA ASP A 30 11.62 10.63 7.82
C ASP A 30 12.76 10.48 6.79
N GLN A 31 13.98 10.85 7.20
CA GLN A 31 15.18 10.75 6.34
C GLN A 31 15.62 9.30 6.03
N ARG A 32 15.08 8.30 6.72
CA ARG A 32 15.33 6.87 6.48
C ARG A 32 14.23 6.23 5.63
N SER A 33 13.27 7.03 5.18
CA SER A 33 12.05 6.57 4.50
C SER A 33 11.15 5.71 5.39
N ASP A 34 11.28 5.80 6.71
CA ASP A 34 10.24 5.31 7.61
C ASP A 34 8.99 6.17 7.38
N ILE A 35 7.83 5.54 7.23
CA ILE A 35 6.58 6.24 6.88
C ILE A 35 5.46 5.97 7.88
N ILE A 36 4.61 6.97 8.03
CA ILE A 36 3.34 6.88 8.74
C ILE A 36 2.22 6.95 7.71
N LEU A 37 1.42 5.91 7.64
CA LEU A 37 0.19 5.87 6.85
C LEU A 37 -1.01 5.95 7.78
N SER A 38 -2.03 6.71 7.38
CA SER A 38 -3.34 6.75 8.06
C SER A 38 -4.42 6.15 7.15
N GLN A 39 -5.58 5.81 7.75
CA GLN A 39 -6.72 5.20 7.05
C GLN A 39 -6.32 3.97 6.21
N CYS A 40 -5.41 3.17 6.77
CA CYS A 40 -4.78 2.05 6.08
C CYS A 40 -5.75 0.88 5.96
N LYS A 41 -5.68 0.23 4.80
CA LYS A 41 -6.27 -1.07 4.54
C LYS A 41 -5.25 -1.96 3.86
N GLU A 42 -5.15 -3.20 4.28
CA GLU A 42 -4.40 -4.22 3.56
C GLU A 42 -5.29 -4.83 2.48
N ARG A 43 -4.78 -4.96 1.25
CA ARG A 43 -5.44 -5.66 0.16
C ARG A 43 -4.84 -7.05 0.03
N ILE A 44 -5.66 -8.06 0.27
CA ILE A 44 -5.28 -9.46 0.18
C ILE A 44 -5.81 -10.00 -1.16
N TYR A 45 -4.88 -10.42 -2.02
CA TYR A 45 -5.18 -10.98 -3.34
C TYR A 45 -5.13 -12.50 -3.29
N SER A 46 -6.10 -13.15 -3.93
CA SER A 46 -6.19 -14.61 -4.06
C SER A 46 -6.73 -14.98 -5.44
N MET A 47 -6.38 -16.18 -5.91
CA MET A 47 -6.99 -16.78 -7.10
C MET A 47 -8.36 -17.41 -6.79
N ASP A 48 -8.57 -17.83 -5.55
CA ASP A 48 -9.79 -18.53 -5.12
C ASP A 48 -10.86 -17.54 -4.64
N ASP A 49 -10.43 -16.52 -3.88
CA ASP A 49 -11.32 -15.57 -3.20
C ASP A 49 -11.23 -14.16 -3.78
N PRO A 50 -12.32 -13.35 -3.69
CA PRO A 50 -12.27 -11.93 -3.99
C PRO A 50 -11.21 -11.18 -3.20
N VAL A 51 -10.78 -10.03 -3.73
CA VAL A 51 -9.87 -9.15 -3.00
C VAL A 51 -10.53 -8.70 -1.70
N GLU A 52 -9.86 -8.99 -0.59
CA GLU A 52 -10.30 -8.59 0.74
C GLU A 52 -9.56 -7.31 1.17
N GLU A 53 -10.30 -6.36 1.78
CA GLU A 53 -9.73 -5.18 2.41
C GLU A 53 -9.81 -5.28 3.93
N VAL A 54 -8.66 -5.48 4.58
CA VAL A 54 -8.57 -5.56 6.05
C VAL A 54 -8.14 -4.20 6.62
N PRO A 55 -8.96 -3.55 7.48
CA PRO A 55 -8.61 -2.25 8.04
C PRO A 55 -7.46 -2.36 9.05
N LEU A 56 -6.42 -1.54 8.84
CA LEU A 56 -5.26 -1.41 9.73
C LEU A 56 -5.26 -0.10 10.53
N GLY A 57 -5.95 0.94 10.04
CA GLY A 57 -6.02 2.24 10.72
C GLY A 57 -4.73 3.06 10.55
N LEU A 58 -4.03 3.35 11.65
CA LEU A 58 -2.72 4.02 11.61
C LEU A 58 -1.63 2.95 11.52
N TYR A 59 -0.73 3.08 10.56
CA TYR A 59 0.29 2.08 10.28
C TYR A 59 1.67 2.73 10.13
N LEU A 60 2.62 2.32 10.98
CA LEU A 60 4.01 2.75 10.92
C LEU A 60 4.83 1.67 10.20
N VAL A 61 5.54 2.06 9.15
CA VAL A 61 6.34 1.14 8.33
C VAL A 61 7.79 1.58 8.34
N LYS A 62 8.70 0.62 8.54
CA LYS A 62 10.13 0.85 8.41
C LYS A 62 10.54 0.93 6.94
N GLY A 63 11.35 1.92 6.59
CA GLY A 63 11.75 2.21 5.21
C GLY A 63 12.48 1.07 4.52
N ASP A 64 13.20 0.24 5.28
CA ASP A 64 13.89 -0.95 4.76
C ASP A 64 12.95 -2.07 4.33
N GLN A 65 11.70 -2.09 4.82
CA GLN A 65 10.67 -3.06 4.42
C GLN A 65 9.88 -2.60 3.19
N ILE A 66 10.08 -1.36 2.73
CA ILE A 66 9.32 -0.78 1.62
C ILE A 66 9.97 -1.18 0.29
N LEU A 67 9.17 -1.80 -0.58
CA LEU A 67 9.59 -2.09 -1.96
C LEU A 67 9.25 -0.93 -2.91
N LEU A 68 8.01 -0.43 -2.84
CA LEU A 68 7.56 0.70 -3.64
C LEU A 68 6.45 1.48 -2.96
N ILE A 69 6.35 2.77 -3.30
CA ILE A 69 5.23 3.66 -2.99
C ILE A 69 4.74 4.25 -4.31
N GLY A 70 3.44 4.13 -4.58
CA GLY A 70 2.81 4.69 -5.77
C GLY A 70 1.61 5.55 -5.38
N GLU A 71 1.50 6.75 -5.94
CA GLU A 71 0.29 7.58 -5.79
C GLU A 71 -0.87 6.92 -6.50
N MET A 72 -2.04 6.95 -5.89
CA MET A 72 -3.28 6.40 -6.44
C MET A 72 -4.25 7.51 -6.80
N ASP A 73 -4.92 7.36 -7.94
CA ASP A 73 -6.11 8.13 -8.24
C ASP A 73 -7.30 7.53 -7.47
N GLU A 74 -7.81 8.28 -6.49
CA GLU A 74 -8.92 7.84 -5.64
C GLU A 74 -10.22 7.62 -6.41
N ALA A 75 -10.50 8.43 -7.45
CA ALA A 75 -11.73 8.28 -8.21
C ALA A 75 -11.68 6.99 -9.03
N GLN A 76 -10.52 6.69 -9.62
CA GLN A 76 -10.31 5.45 -10.35
C GLN A 76 -10.37 4.23 -9.42
N ASP A 77 -9.69 4.29 -8.27
CA ASP A 77 -9.65 3.18 -7.30
C ASP A 77 -11.04 2.85 -6.75
N ASN A 78 -11.85 3.87 -6.41
CA ASN A 78 -13.22 3.68 -5.93
C ASN A 78 -14.18 3.15 -7.01
N ALA A 79 -13.86 3.34 -8.29
CA ALA A 79 -14.66 2.81 -9.40
C ALA A 79 -14.36 1.33 -9.70
N VAL A 80 -13.28 0.78 -9.15
CA VAL A 80 -12.91 -0.63 -9.34
C VAL A 80 -13.72 -1.53 -8.40
N ASP A 81 -14.44 -2.49 -8.96
CA ASP A 81 -15.10 -3.54 -8.18
C ASP A 81 -14.10 -4.64 -7.79
N LEU A 82 -13.49 -4.47 -6.61
CA LEU A 82 -12.55 -5.42 -6.02
C LEU A 82 -13.12 -6.84 -5.85
N SER A 83 -14.44 -6.99 -5.75
CA SER A 83 -15.08 -8.30 -5.59
C SER A 83 -14.94 -9.20 -6.82
N THR A 84 -14.70 -8.58 -7.99
CA THR A 84 -14.54 -9.27 -9.28
C THR A 84 -13.10 -9.64 -9.60
N ILE A 85 -12.12 -9.14 -8.85
CA ILE A 85 -10.71 -9.36 -9.11
C ILE A 85 -10.24 -10.68 -8.49
N ARG A 86 -9.45 -11.44 -9.24
CA ARG A 86 -8.69 -12.61 -8.79
C ARG A 86 -7.27 -12.47 -9.30
N ALA A 87 -6.29 -12.61 -8.41
CA ALA A 87 -4.89 -12.46 -8.73
C ALA A 87 -4.02 -13.20 -7.72
N ASP A 88 -2.87 -13.69 -8.19
CA ASP A 88 -1.85 -14.25 -7.31
C ASP A 88 -1.30 -13.16 -6.35
N PRO A 89 -1.00 -13.52 -5.08
CA PRO A 89 -0.27 -12.64 -4.18
C PRO A 89 1.10 -12.26 -4.75
N ILE A 90 1.58 -11.07 -4.41
CA ILE A 90 2.94 -10.66 -4.75
C ILE A 90 3.93 -11.56 -4.01
N ALA A 91 4.88 -12.14 -4.73
CA ALA A 91 5.89 -12.98 -4.12
C ALA A 91 6.84 -12.15 -3.24
N PRO A 92 7.25 -12.66 -2.06
CA PRO A 92 8.22 -12.00 -1.21
C PRO A 92 9.60 -11.97 -1.89
N ILE A 93 10.39 -10.94 -1.56
CA ILE A 93 11.77 -10.85 -2.03
C ILE A 93 12.61 -11.93 -1.34
N ARG A 94 13.34 -12.72 -2.14
CA ARG A 94 14.32 -13.68 -1.66
C ARG A 94 15.71 -13.19 -2.05
N TYR A 95 16.59 -13.08 -1.05
CA TYR A 95 18.01 -12.74 -1.23
C TYR A 95 18.84 -13.99 -1.50
#